data_AF-A0A6A6RBI0-F1
#
_entry.id   AF-A0A6A6RBI0-F1
#
_cell.length_a   1.000
_cell.length_b   1.000
_cell.length_c   1.000
_cell.angle_alpha   90.00
_cell.angle_beta   90.00
_cell.angle_gamma   90.00
#
_symmetry.space_group_name_H-M   'P 1'
#
loop_
_entity.id
_entity.type
_entity.pdbx_description
1 polymer ?
#
loop_
_entity_poly.entity_id
_entity_poly.type
_entity_poly.pdbx_seq_one_letter_code
_entity_poly.pdbx_strand_id
1 'polypeptide(L)'
;MENPTTHQISDPKTQESSDEIFTQTTHNDAFAFSASEQLILDRYDEEQELQLEIALLKAQGQPRDLAAISDDVLDEQLIIAEREALEARAEYLLRNKVTQSILAIDPVLKTVHGGANITDAERRLLPMVNERDVISMYHSTLESRLSSTLSALAAAEKGSLIANEKNKELSQILLELAEETKSQSTDEVEDPKLRERLQSLDKDVKLSRRRWRILKSIISGMIVGSGVEWADDNVLRELVMDDEDGLD
;
A
#
# COMPACT_ATOMS: atom_id res chain seq x y z
N MET A 1 33.12 10.89 31.07
CA MET A 1 32.44 12.19 31.19
C MET A 1 32.28 12.71 29.77
N GLU A 2 31.32 12.13 29.07
CA GLU A 2 29.98 12.72 28.86
C GLU A 2 30.02 13.79 27.76
N ASN A 3 29.65 13.38 26.55
CA ASN A 3 28.95 14.26 25.62
C ASN A 3 27.53 14.49 26.15
N PRO A 4 26.90 15.60 25.77
CA PRO A 4 25.62 15.41 25.11
C PRO A 4 25.48 16.27 23.84
N THR A 5 25.29 15.56 22.75
CA THR A 5 24.73 16.04 21.49
C THR A 5 23.30 16.52 21.75
N THR A 6 23.04 17.81 21.56
CA THR A 6 21.69 18.36 21.62
C THR A 6 20.96 17.99 20.32
N HIS A 7 20.11 16.97 20.37
CA HIS A 7 19.06 16.79 19.36
C HIS A 7 17.98 17.84 19.59
N GLN A 8 17.91 18.84 18.69
CA GLN A 8 16.72 19.68 18.58
C GLN A 8 15.57 18.81 18.08
N ILE A 9 14.67 18.47 19.01
CA ILE A 9 13.35 17.93 18.71
C ILE A 9 12.53 19.12 18.20
N SER A 10 12.25 19.13 16.90
CA SER A 10 11.29 20.07 16.31
C SER A 10 9.89 19.78 16.85
N ASP A 11 9.28 20.76 17.50
CA ASP A 11 7.95 20.65 18.11
C ASP A 11 6.87 20.28 17.06
N PRO A 12 6.03 19.25 17.31
CA PRO A 12 4.96 18.83 16.41
C PRO A 12 3.84 19.87 16.22
N LYS A 13 3.78 20.89 17.10
CA LYS A 13 2.77 21.96 17.07
C LYS A 13 2.85 22.90 15.86
N THR A 14 3.99 22.92 15.15
CA THR A 14 4.19 23.81 13.99
C THR A 14 3.74 23.14 12.67
N GLN A 15 3.56 21.81 12.66
CA GLN A 15 3.06 21.09 11.49
C GLN A 15 1.53 21.09 11.41
N GLU A 16 0.82 20.99 12.54
CA GLU A 16 -0.65 21.04 12.58
C GLU A 16 -1.22 22.34 11.98
N SER A 17 -0.55 23.48 12.18
CA SER A 17 -0.98 24.76 11.59
C SER A 17 -0.78 24.86 10.08
N SER A 18 0.10 24.03 9.50
CA SER A 18 0.36 24.03 8.05
C SER A 18 -0.69 23.19 7.31
N ASP A 19 -1.11 22.08 7.92
CA ASP A 19 -2.09 21.16 7.33
C ASP A 19 -3.52 21.76 7.30
N GLU A 20 -3.89 22.58 8.29
CA GLU A 20 -5.18 23.28 8.31
C GLU A 20 -5.31 24.36 7.22
N ILE A 21 -4.20 24.95 6.74
CA ILE A 21 -4.22 25.98 5.69
C ILE A 21 -4.63 25.38 4.33
N PHE A 22 -4.32 24.10 4.08
CA PHE A 22 -4.60 23.45 2.79
C PHE A 22 -6.03 22.91 2.65
N THR A 23 -6.81 22.88 3.74
CA THR A 23 -8.18 22.32 3.74
C THR A 23 -9.27 23.38 3.63
N GLN A 24 -8.91 24.67 3.70
CA GLN A 24 -9.86 25.77 3.59
C GLN A 24 -9.74 26.43 2.21
N THR A 25 -10.54 25.98 1.25
CA THR A 25 -10.71 26.68 -0.02
C THR A 25 -11.45 27.99 0.23
N THR A 26 -10.71 29.09 0.39
CA THR A 26 -11.29 30.44 0.55
C THR A 26 -12.02 30.93 -0.72
N HIS A 27 -11.84 30.21 -1.83
CA HIS A 27 -12.38 30.51 -3.16
C HIS A 27 -13.72 29.83 -3.44
N ASN A 28 -14.64 29.78 -2.48
CA ASN A 28 -15.98 29.18 -2.67
C ASN A 28 -16.81 29.87 -3.77
N ASP A 29 -16.54 31.15 -4.05
CA ASP A 29 -17.19 31.90 -5.14
C ASP A 29 -16.81 31.40 -6.55
N ALA A 30 -15.70 30.67 -6.70
CA ALA A 30 -15.33 30.04 -7.97
C ALA A 30 -16.29 28.90 -8.37
N PHE A 31 -17.07 28.36 -7.41
CA PHE A 31 -18.06 27.31 -7.64
C PHE A 31 -19.49 27.84 -7.86
N ALA A 32 -19.70 29.15 -7.69
CA ALA A 32 -21.02 29.75 -7.87
C ALA A 32 -21.30 29.96 -9.36
N PHE A 33 -21.98 28.99 -9.97
CA PHE A 33 -22.56 29.16 -11.30
C PHE A 33 -23.64 30.25 -11.26
N SER A 34 -23.61 31.13 -12.25
CA SER A 34 -24.73 32.02 -12.53
C SER A 34 -25.98 31.20 -12.87
N ALA A 35 -27.16 31.78 -12.66
CA ALA A 35 -28.43 31.12 -12.99
C ALA A 35 -28.52 30.70 -14.47
N SER A 36 -27.87 31.44 -15.37
CA SER A 36 -27.75 31.07 -16.78
C SER A 36 -26.82 29.88 -17.01
N GLU A 37 -25.68 29.82 -16.31
CA GLU A 37 -24.74 28.69 -16.42
C GLU A 37 -25.38 27.41 -15.87
N GLN A 38 -26.10 27.48 -14.76
CA GLN A 38 -26.85 26.34 -14.22
C GLN A 38 -27.90 25.84 -15.21
N LEU A 39 -28.70 26.74 -15.79
CA LEU A 39 -29.71 26.37 -16.77
C LEU A 39 -29.09 25.71 -18.01
N ILE A 40 -27.91 26.15 -18.46
CA ILE A 40 -27.21 25.52 -19.58
C ILE A 40 -26.78 24.09 -19.22
N LEU A 41 -26.28 23.87 -18.00
CA LEU A 41 -25.89 22.54 -17.53
C LEU A 41 -27.10 21.61 -17.42
N ASP A 42 -28.20 22.09 -16.82
CA ASP A 42 -29.45 21.30 -16.71
C ASP A 42 -29.98 20.88 -18.09
N ARG A 43 -29.91 21.78 -19.09
CA ARG A 43 -30.31 21.46 -20.46
C ARG A 43 -29.36 20.50 -21.16
N TYR A 44 -28.07 20.59 -20.88
CA TYR A 44 -27.09 19.64 -21.39
C TYR A 44 -27.35 18.22 -20.83
N ASP A 45 -27.65 18.11 -19.54
CA ASP A 45 -27.98 16.84 -18.89
C ASP A 45 -29.28 16.24 -19.46
N GLU A 46 -30.32 17.07 -19.65
CA GLU A 46 -31.57 16.67 -20.31
C GLU A 46 -31.31 16.19 -21.75
N GLU A 47 -30.43 16.87 -22.51
CA GLU A 47 -30.08 16.45 -23.86
C GLU A 47 -29.36 15.09 -23.87
N GLN A 48 -28.44 14.85 -22.93
CA GLN A 48 -27.76 13.56 -22.80
C GLN A 48 -28.75 12.43 -22.46
N GLU A 49 -29.71 12.68 -21.58
CA GLU A 49 -30.76 11.71 -21.23
C GLU A 49 -31.64 11.39 -22.45
N LEU A 50 -32.09 12.40 -23.19
CA LEU A 50 -32.88 12.21 -24.41
C LEU A 50 -32.11 11.45 -25.50
N GLN A 51 -30.81 11.72 -25.67
CA GLN A 51 -29.97 10.98 -26.61
C GLN A 51 -29.88 9.49 -26.23
N LEU A 52 -29.79 9.19 -24.93
CA LEU A 52 -29.81 7.82 -24.42
C LEU A 52 -31.17 7.15 -24.64
N GLU A 53 -32.28 7.85 -24.40
CA GLU A 53 -33.62 7.34 -24.66
C GLU A 53 -33.82 6.99 -26.15
N ILE A 54 -33.40 7.90 -27.05
CA ILE A 54 -33.45 7.66 -28.50
C ILE A 54 -32.60 6.45 -28.88
N ALA A 55 -31.42 6.27 -28.29
CA ALA A 55 -30.56 5.12 -28.56
C ALA A 55 -31.23 3.81 -28.10
N LEU A 56 -31.87 3.80 -26.93
CA LEU A 56 -32.61 2.64 -26.42
C LEU A 56 -33.82 2.30 -27.30
N LEU A 57 -34.60 3.30 -27.71
CA LEU A 57 -35.75 3.09 -28.60
C LEU A 57 -35.32 2.56 -29.98
N LYS A 58 -34.20 3.05 -30.52
CA LYS A 58 -33.62 2.52 -31.77
C LYS A 58 -33.16 1.07 -31.63
N ALA A 59 -32.57 0.70 -30.49
CA ALA A 59 -32.16 -0.68 -30.22
C ALA A 59 -33.36 -1.62 -30.07
N GLN A 60 -34.46 -1.17 -29.43
CA GLN A 60 -35.70 -1.94 -29.30
C GLN A 60 -36.48 -2.06 -30.61
N GLY A 61 -36.40 -1.05 -31.49
CA GLY A 61 -37.09 -1.00 -32.77
C GLY A 61 -36.50 -1.87 -33.88
N GLN A 62 -35.40 -2.60 -33.62
CA GLN A 62 -34.81 -3.56 -34.57
C GLN A 62 -35.37 -4.97 -34.29
N PRO A 63 -36.39 -5.45 -35.03
CA PRO A 63 -36.83 -6.84 -34.92
C PRO A 63 -35.71 -7.75 -35.44
N ARG A 64 -35.14 -8.59 -34.55
CA ARG A 64 -34.27 -9.69 -34.97
C ARG A 64 -35.15 -10.92 -35.22
N ASP A 65 -35.25 -11.35 -36.47
CA ASP A 65 -35.84 -12.63 -36.85
C ASP A 65 -34.89 -13.77 -36.47
N LEU A 66 -34.83 -14.08 -35.17
CA LEU A 66 -33.96 -15.12 -34.59
C LEU A 66 -34.50 -16.54 -34.84
N ALA A 67 -35.73 -16.69 -35.34
CA ALA A 67 -36.42 -17.98 -35.46
C ALA A 67 -36.07 -18.78 -36.72
N ALA A 68 -35.32 -18.21 -37.67
CA ALA A 68 -35.03 -18.82 -38.98
C ALA A 68 -33.56 -19.25 -39.18
N ILE A 69 -32.71 -19.08 -38.16
CA ILE A 69 -31.26 -19.31 -38.24
C ILE A 69 -30.92 -20.62 -37.52
N SER A 70 -30.07 -21.46 -38.10
CA SER A 70 -29.56 -22.68 -37.45
C SER A 70 -28.63 -22.33 -36.28
N ASP A 71 -28.68 -23.10 -35.19
CA ASP A 71 -27.91 -22.88 -33.95
C ASP A 71 -26.41 -22.60 -34.19
N ASP A 72 -25.74 -23.37 -35.06
CA ASP A 72 -24.30 -23.18 -35.34
C ASP A 72 -23.99 -21.81 -36.01
N VAL A 73 -24.92 -21.30 -36.83
CA VAL A 73 -24.79 -19.99 -37.49
C VAL A 73 -25.17 -18.86 -36.53
N LEU A 74 -26.07 -19.15 -35.59
CA LEU A 74 -26.45 -18.22 -34.52
C LEU A 74 -25.28 -17.99 -33.57
N ASP A 75 -24.55 -19.03 -33.19
CA ASP A 75 -23.38 -18.93 -32.31
C ASP A 75 -22.24 -18.12 -32.95
N GLU A 76 -21.94 -18.35 -34.23
CA GLU A 76 -20.92 -17.59 -34.94
C GLU A 76 -21.31 -16.11 -35.09
N GLN A 77 -22.58 -15.83 -35.40
CA GLN A 77 -23.10 -14.46 -35.47
C GLN A 77 -23.15 -13.78 -34.09
N LEU A 78 -23.38 -14.54 -33.02
CA LEU A 78 -23.37 -14.02 -31.65
C LEU A 78 -21.96 -13.61 -31.24
N ILE A 79 -20.95 -14.42 -31.53
CA ILE A 79 -19.54 -14.09 -31.26
C ILE A 79 -19.12 -12.83 -32.03
N ILE A 80 -19.52 -12.71 -33.30
CA ILE A 80 -19.24 -11.51 -34.11
C ILE A 80 -19.95 -10.29 -33.52
N ALA A 81 -21.24 -10.39 -33.22
CA ALA A 81 -22.02 -9.30 -32.66
C ALA A 81 -21.54 -8.87 -31.27
N GLU A 82 -21.12 -9.82 -30.41
CA GLU A 82 -20.52 -9.53 -29.11
C GLU A 82 -19.22 -8.77 -29.28
N ARG A 83 -18.35 -9.22 -30.19
CA ARG A 83 -17.09 -8.54 -30.48
C ARG A 83 -17.33 -7.13 -31.01
N GLU A 84 -18.24 -6.96 -31.97
CA GLU A 84 -18.62 -5.65 -32.52
C GLU A 84 -19.21 -4.73 -31.45
N ALA A 85 -20.05 -5.27 -30.55
CA ALA A 85 -20.60 -4.50 -29.44
C ALA A 85 -19.52 -4.08 -28.42
N LEU A 86 -18.58 -4.96 -28.11
CA LEU A 86 -17.43 -4.65 -27.25
C LEU A 86 -16.52 -3.59 -27.88
N GLU A 87 -16.27 -3.68 -29.19
CA GLU A 87 -15.48 -2.70 -29.94
C GLU A 87 -16.17 -1.33 -29.96
N ALA A 88 -17.47 -1.28 -30.28
CA ALA A 88 -18.26 -0.05 -30.25
C ALA A 88 -18.33 0.55 -28.84
N ARG A 89 -18.44 -0.27 -27.79
CA ARG A 89 -18.39 0.19 -26.40
C ARG A 89 -17.04 0.79 -26.05
N ALA A 90 -15.95 0.13 -26.45
CA ALA A 90 -14.60 0.63 -26.20
C ALA A 90 -14.37 1.96 -26.94
N GLU A 91 -14.80 2.08 -28.19
CA GLU A 91 -14.72 3.31 -28.97
C GLU A 91 -15.52 4.45 -28.33
N TYR A 92 -16.77 4.18 -27.92
CA TYR A 92 -17.60 5.17 -27.24
C TYR A 92 -16.97 5.66 -25.93
N LEU A 93 -16.49 4.74 -25.09
CA LEU A 93 -15.83 5.08 -23.83
C LEU A 93 -14.55 5.89 -24.06
N LEU A 94 -13.76 5.52 -25.06
CA LEU A 94 -12.56 6.26 -25.42
C LEU A 94 -12.90 7.67 -25.91
N ARG A 95 -13.88 7.80 -26.81
CA ARG A 95 -14.34 9.09 -27.30
C ARG A 95 -14.83 9.98 -26.17
N ASN A 96 -15.69 9.45 -25.30
CA ASN A 96 -16.21 10.20 -24.16
C ASN A 96 -15.08 10.64 -23.21
N LYS A 97 -14.14 9.73 -22.90
CA LYS A 97 -12.97 10.04 -22.06
C LYS A 97 -12.09 11.13 -22.69
N VAL A 98 -11.86 11.08 -24.00
CA VAL A 98 -11.09 12.11 -24.71
C VAL A 98 -11.83 13.45 -24.68
N THR A 99 -13.13 13.47 -24.96
CA THR A 99 -13.94 14.69 -24.92
C THR A 99 -13.96 15.31 -23.52
N GLN A 100 -14.18 14.51 -22.48
CA GLN A 100 -14.14 14.97 -21.09
C GLN A 100 -12.75 15.51 -20.70
N SER A 101 -11.68 14.83 -21.13
CA SER A 101 -10.31 15.28 -20.90
C SER A 101 -10.03 16.63 -21.56
N ILE A 102 -10.43 16.81 -22.82
CA ILE A 102 -10.29 18.09 -23.53
C ILE A 102 -11.09 19.20 -22.82
N LEU A 103 -12.34 18.92 -22.44
CA LEU A 103 -13.21 19.88 -21.76
C LEU A 103 -12.66 20.31 -20.39
N ALA A 104 -11.96 19.43 -19.68
CA ALA A 104 -11.34 19.73 -18.40
C ALA A 104 -9.96 20.42 -18.54
N ILE A 105 -9.13 19.99 -19.50
CA ILE A 105 -7.74 20.46 -19.65
C ILE A 105 -7.68 21.82 -20.35
N ASP A 106 -8.49 22.05 -21.38
CA ASP A 106 -8.43 23.29 -22.17
C ASP A 106 -8.65 24.56 -21.32
N PRO A 107 -9.66 24.61 -20.42
CA PRO A 107 -9.81 25.72 -19.48
C PRO A 107 -8.57 25.88 -18.61
N VAL A 108 -8.05 24.81 -18.00
CA VAL A 108 -6.86 24.84 -17.13
C VAL A 108 -5.62 25.37 -17.86
N LEU A 109 -5.39 24.96 -19.10
CA LEU A 109 -4.26 25.47 -19.90
C LEU A 109 -4.43 26.97 -20.18
N LYS A 110 -5.63 27.41 -20.56
CA LYS A 110 -5.90 28.83 -20.79
C LYS A 110 -5.78 29.65 -19.51
N THR A 111 -6.20 29.11 -18.37
CA THR A 111 -6.11 29.81 -17.08
C THR A 111 -4.66 30.04 -16.67
N VAL A 112 -3.79 29.06 -16.89
CA VAL A 112 -2.36 29.15 -16.53
C VAL A 112 -1.60 30.04 -17.52
N HIS A 113 -1.89 29.94 -18.82
CA HIS A 113 -1.13 30.64 -19.86
C HIS A 113 -1.64 32.05 -20.19
N GLY A 114 -2.81 32.44 -19.69
CA GLY A 114 -3.31 33.82 -19.77
C GLY A 114 -3.44 34.35 -21.21
N GLY A 115 -3.90 33.51 -22.14
CA GLY A 115 -4.05 33.88 -23.55
C GLY A 115 -5.10 34.98 -23.79
N ALA A 116 -5.02 35.67 -24.93
CA ALA A 116 -5.89 36.80 -25.29
C ALA A 116 -7.39 36.44 -25.39
N ASN A 117 -7.73 35.15 -25.49
CA ASN A 117 -9.10 34.64 -25.59
C ASN A 117 -9.64 34.06 -24.27
N ILE A 118 -9.03 34.38 -23.12
CA ILE A 118 -9.48 33.87 -21.82
C ILE A 118 -10.85 34.46 -21.46
N THR A 119 -11.78 33.59 -21.11
CA THR A 119 -13.11 33.98 -20.61
C THR A 119 -13.06 34.34 -19.13
N ASP A 120 -14.04 35.11 -18.64
CA ASP A 120 -14.11 35.47 -17.22
C ASP A 120 -14.36 34.24 -16.32
N ALA A 121 -15.03 33.21 -16.85
CA ALA A 121 -15.18 31.92 -16.18
C ALA A 121 -13.83 31.20 -16.02
N GLU A 122 -13.02 31.14 -17.08
CA GLU A 122 -11.67 30.60 -17.01
C GLU A 122 -10.79 31.42 -16.05
N ARG A 123 -10.85 32.76 -16.07
CA ARG A 123 -10.07 33.59 -15.13
C ARG A 123 -10.38 33.30 -13.65
N ARG A 124 -11.63 32.94 -13.32
CA ARG A 124 -12.05 32.57 -11.96
C ARG A 124 -11.40 31.27 -11.44
N LEU A 125 -10.93 30.38 -12.31
CA LEU A 125 -10.33 29.09 -11.89
C LEU A 125 -8.86 29.21 -11.46
N LEU A 126 -8.19 30.31 -11.79
CA LEU A 126 -6.75 30.50 -11.50
C LEU A 126 -6.36 30.24 -10.02
N PRO A 127 -7.05 30.78 -9.00
CA PRO A 127 -6.70 30.47 -7.61
C PRO A 127 -6.82 28.98 -7.28
N MET A 128 -7.81 28.29 -7.82
CA MET A 128 -8.00 26.85 -7.60
C MET A 128 -6.91 26.02 -8.26
N VAL A 129 -6.49 26.41 -9.47
CA VAL A 129 -5.37 25.74 -10.16
C VAL A 129 -4.09 25.89 -9.35
N ASN A 130 -3.85 27.07 -8.76
CA ASN A 130 -2.70 27.29 -7.88
C ASN A 130 -2.79 26.44 -6.60
N GLU A 131 -3.94 26.40 -5.92
CA GLU A 131 -4.14 25.54 -4.73
C GLU A 131 -3.90 24.06 -5.07
N ARG A 132 -4.45 23.58 -6.20
CA ARG A 132 -4.23 22.22 -6.70
C ARG A 132 -2.73 21.95 -6.93
N ASP A 133 -2.03 22.87 -7.58
CA ASP A 133 -0.62 22.69 -7.91
C ASP A 133 0.23 22.65 -6.64
N VAL A 134 -0.08 23.50 -5.66
CA VAL A 134 0.57 23.48 -4.34
C VAL A 134 0.33 22.15 -3.63
N ILE A 135 -0.93 21.68 -3.53
CA ILE A 135 -1.26 20.38 -2.92
C ILE A 135 -0.56 19.24 -3.67
N SER A 136 -0.52 19.28 -5.00
CA SER A 136 0.17 18.27 -5.82
C SER A 136 1.66 18.23 -5.54
N MET A 137 2.30 19.40 -5.35
CA MET A 137 3.70 19.47 -4.93
C MET A 137 3.90 18.84 -3.55
N TYR A 138 3.07 19.18 -2.56
CA TYR A 138 3.15 18.58 -1.22
C TYR A 138 2.97 17.07 -1.27
N HIS A 139 1.97 16.58 -2.01
CA HIS A 139 1.72 15.16 -2.20
C HIS A 139 2.95 14.45 -2.78
N SER A 140 3.54 15.00 -3.86
CA SER A 140 4.75 14.43 -4.46
C SER A 140 5.93 14.37 -3.48
N THR A 141 6.10 15.39 -2.63
CA THR A 141 7.16 15.36 -1.61
C THR A 141 6.89 14.31 -0.53
N LEU A 142 5.63 14.12 -0.13
CA LEU A 142 5.23 13.13 0.85
C LEU A 142 5.40 11.71 0.29
N GLU A 143 5.00 11.47 -0.96
CA GLU A 143 5.21 10.20 -1.66
C GLU A 143 6.70 9.86 -1.79
N SER A 144 7.53 10.85 -2.13
CA SER A 144 8.98 10.67 -2.21
C SER A 144 9.57 10.30 -0.83
N ARG A 145 9.14 10.98 0.23
CA ARG A 145 9.54 10.64 1.60
C ARG A 145 9.08 9.25 1.99
N LEU A 146 7.82 8.89 1.74
CA LEU A 146 7.27 7.57 2.00
C LEU A 146 8.09 6.49 1.29
N SER A 147 8.31 6.64 -0.02
CA SER A 147 9.12 5.71 -0.82
C SER A 147 10.54 5.54 -0.26
N SER A 148 11.17 6.64 0.18
CA SER A 148 12.49 6.60 0.80
C SER A 148 12.50 5.87 2.15
N THR A 149 11.48 6.09 2.99
CA THR A 149 11.35 5.41 4.29
C THR A 149 11.06 3.93 4.13
N LEU A 150 10.23 3.55 3.16
CA LEU A 150 9.94 2.16 2.83
C LEU A 150 11.20 1.44 2.32
N SER A 151 11.98 2.12 1.46
CA SER A 151 13.27 1.58 0.99
C SER A 151 14.27 1.41 2.14
N ALA A 152 14.33 2.36 3.08
CA ALA A 152 15.18 2.26 4.26
C ALA A 152 14.74 1.13 5.20
N LEU A 153 13.43 0.97 5.40
CA LEU A 153 12.86 -0.13 6.18
C LEU A 153 13.22 -1.49 5.55
N ALA A 154 13.00 -1.66 4.25
CA ALA A 154 13.34 -2.89 3.54
C ALA A 154 14.84 -3.22 3.63
N ALA A 155 15.71 -2.20 3.57
CA ALA A 155 17.15 -2.39 3.76
C ALA A 155 17.50 -2.82 5.19
N ALA A 156 16.84 -2.23 6.20
CA ALA A 156 17.02 -2.59 7.60
C ALA A 156 16.51 -4.00 7.91
N GLU A 157 15.36 -4.40 7.35
CA GLU A 157 14.82 -5.75 7.46
C GLU A 157 15.76 -6.79 6.84
N LYS A 158 16.27 -6.52 5.64
CA LYS A 158 17.28 -7.38 5.01
C LYS A 158 18.54 -7.49 5.87
N GLY A 159 19.00 -6.39 6.45
CA GLY A 159 20.14 -6.39 7.38
C GLY A 159 19.88 -7.24 8.64
N SER A 160 18.66 -7.15 9.19
CA SER A 160 18.23 -7.94 10.34
C SER A 160 18.18 -9.43 10.02
N LEU A 161 17.64 -9.82 8.86
CA LEU A 161 17.61 -11.22 8.41
C LEU A 161 19.03 -11.80 8.30
N ILE A 162 19.93 -11.10 7.63
CA ILE A 162 21.33 -11.54 7.48
C ILE A 162 22.03 -11.63 8.84
N ALA A 163 21.77 -10.68 9.75
CA ALA A 163 22.34 -10.72 11.09
C ALA A 163 21.78 -11.90 11.91
N ASN A 164 20.49 -12.22 11.77
CA ASN A 164 19.87 -13.36 12.42
C ASN A 164 20.44 -14.69 11.90
N GLU A 165 20.60 -14.84 10.59
CA GLU A 165 21.25 -16.01 9.98
C GLU A 165 22.67 -16.21 10.55
N LYS A 166 23.49 -15.16 10.59
CA LYS A 166 24.84 -15.23 11.19
C LYS A 166 24.80 -15.54 12.68
N ASN A 167 23.86 -14.98 13.43
CA ASN A 167 23.71 -15.30 14.85
C ASN A 167 23.33 -16.76 15.05
N LYS A 168 22.51 -17.34 14.17
CA LYS A 168 22.17 -18.77 14.17
C LYS A 168 23.39 -19.63 13.88
N GLU A 169 24.16 -19.31 12.83
CA GLU A 169 25.40 -20.02 12.48
C GLU A 169 26.41 -19.98 13.63
N LEU A 170 26.68 -18.80 14.19
CA LEU A 170 27.60 -18.65 15.33
C LEU A 170 27.11 -19.39 16.56
N SER A 171 25.79 -19.41 16.81
CA SER A 171 25.22 -20.17 17.93
C SER A 171 25.37 -21.68 17.74
N GLN A 172 25.26 -22.18 16.50
CA GLN A 172 25.53 -23.59 16.18
C GLN A 172 27.00 -23.93 16.43
N ILE A 173 27.93 -23.12 15.92
CA ILE A 173 29.38 -23.31 16.14
C ILE A 173 29.72 -23.26 17.64
N LEU A 174 29.12 -22.33 18.40
CA LEU A 174 29.31 -22.26 19.86
C LEU A 174 28.77 -23.50 20.58
N LEU A 175 27.64 -24.06 20.14
CA LEU A 175 27.11 -25.30 20.69
C LEU A 175 28.02 -26.48 20.38
N GLU A 176 28.49 -26.62 19.15
CA GLU A 176 29.45 -27.67 18.76
C GLU A 176 30.75 -27.58 19.57
N LEU A 177 31.32 -26.37 19.71
CA LEU A 177 32.50 -26.14 20.55
C LEU A 177 32.23 -26.42 22.03
N ALA A 178 31.04 -26.07 22.53
CA ALA A 178 30.64 -26.37 23.91
C ALA A 178 30.48 -27.89 24.14
N GLU A 179 29.99 -28.64 23.14
CA GLU A 179 29.86 -30.10 23.19
C GLU A 179 31.22 -30.81 23.09
N GLU A 180 32.10 -30.33 22.21
CA GLU A 180 33.48 -30.83 22.09
C GLU A 180 34.26 -30.58 23.39
N THR A 181 34.15 -29.37 23.96
CA THR A 181 34.80 -29.07 25.25
C THR A 181 34.17 -29.81 26.43
N LYS A 182 32.86 -30.07 26.42
CA LYS A 182 32.20 -30.90 27.44
C LYS A 182 32.66 -32.36 27.36
N SER A 183 32.76 -32.93 26.16
CA SER A 183 33.24 -34.31 25.98
C SER A 183 34.72 -34.46 26.34
N GLN A 184 35.56 -33.45 26.08
CA GLN A 184 36.96 -33.43 26.50
C GLN A 184 37.15 -33.17 28.01
N SER A 185 36.21 -32.47 28.68
CA SER A 185 36.38 -32.05 30.08
C SER A 185 35.70 -32.93 31.13
N THR A 186 34.78 -33.84 30.75
CA THR A 186 34.16 -34.75 31.72
C THR A 186 35.06 -35.93 32.11
N ASP A 187 35.97 -36.34 31.25
CA ASP A 187 36.79 -37.55 31.46
C ASP A 187 38.24 -37.24 31.94
N GLU A 188 38.74 -36.01 31.88
CA GLU A 188 40.17 -35.69 32.14
C GLU A 188 40.49 -34.47 33.05
N VAL A 189 39.53 -33.87 33.77
CA VAL A 189 39.82 -32.65 34.57
C VAL A 189 40.17 -32.97 36.03
N GLU A 190 41.47 -33.01 36.34
CA GLU A 190 42.02 -33.10 37.72
C GLU A 190 42.03 -31.74 38.46
N ASP A 191 41.94 -30.61 37.74
CA ASP A 191 42.12 -29.27 38.32
C ASP A 191 40.81 -28.66 38.93
N PRO A 192 40.77 -28.34 40.24
CA PRO A 192 39.55 -27.92 40.93
C PRO A 192 39.02 -26.54 40.50
N LYS A 193 39.91 -25.64 40.05
CA LYS A 193 39.54 -24.29 39.59
C LYS A 193 38.85 -24.30 38.22
N LEU A 194 39.19 -25.26 37.35
CA LEU A 194 38.50 -25.43 36.06
C LEU A 194 37.08 -25.96 36.27
N ARG A 195 36.89 -26.86 37.24
CA ARG A 195 35.60 -27.45 37.58
C ARG A 195 34.59 -26.40 38.07
N GLU A 196 35.03 -25.44 38.88
CA GLU A 196 34.17 -24.34 39.34
C GLU A 196 33.73 -23.42 38.19
N ARG A 197 34.64 -23.13 37.24
CA ARG A 197 34.31 -22.35 36.03
C ARG A 197 33.31 -23.08 35.13
N LEU A 198 33.48 -24.39 34.91
CA LEU A 198 32.53 -25.20 34.15
C LEU A 198 31.15 -25.25 34.79
N GLN A 199 31.08 -25.35 36.13
CA GLN A 199 29.81 -25.28 36.84
C GLN A 199 29.14 -23.90 36.73
N SER A 200 29.91 -22.81 36.68
CA SER A 200 29.34 -21.47 36.44
C SER A 200 28.78 -21.32 35.03
N LEU A 201 29.49 -21.84 34.02
CA LEU A 201 29.03 -21.84 32.63
C LEU A 201 27.77 -22.69 32.43
N ASP A 202 27.68 -23.87 33.06
CA ASP A 202 26.47 -24.71 33.02
C ASP A 202 25.26 -24.01 33.66
N LYS A 203 25.47 -23.26 34.75
CA LYS A 203 24.41 -22.43 35.35
C LYS A 203 23.96 -21.33 34.39
N ASP A 204 24.87 -20.66 33.71
CA ASP A 204 24.54 -19.61 32.74
C ASP A 204 23.79 -20.14 31.51
N VAL A 205 24.16 -21.33 31.02
CA VAL A 205 23.43 -22.02 29.94
C VAL A 205 22.02 -22.43 30.39
N LYS A 206 21.85 -22.88 31.62
CA LYS A 206 20.51 -23.16 32.19
C LYS A 206 19.66 -21.89 32.30
N LEU A 207 20.28 -20.76 32.67
CA LEU A 207 19.59 -19.47 32.73
C LEU A 207 19.19 -18.96 31.34
N SER A 208 20.06 -19.11 30.34
CA SER A 208 19.74 -18.71 28.95
C SER A 208 18.62 -19.57 28.36
N ARG A 209 18.64 -20.90 28.56
CA ARG A 209 17.53 -21.79 28.16
C ARG A 209 16.20 -21.40 28.80
N ARG A 210 16.21 -21.05 30.09
CA ARG A 210 14.99 -20.57 30.78
C ARG A 210 14.46 -19.27 30.16
N ARG A 211 15.34 -18.32 29.85
CA ARG A 211 14.95 -17.06 29.19
C ARG A 211 14.38 -17.29 27.80
N TRP A 212 14.99 -18.19 27.03
CA TRP A 212 14.49 -18.55 25.70
C TRP A 212 13.09 -19.18 25.76
N ARG A 213 12.85 -20.09 26.70
CA ARG A 213 11.52 -20.70 26.90
C ARG A 213 10.44 -19.66 27.24
N ILE A 214 10.77 -18.67 28.07
CA ILE A 214 9.85 -17.57 28.40
C ILE A 214 9.53 -16.74 27.15
N LEU A 215 10.54 -16.36 26.37
CA LEU A 215 10.35 -15.61 25.13
C LEU A 215 9.52 -16.40 24.10
N LYS A 216 9.79 -17.71 23.94
CA LYS A 216 9.02 -18.60 23.06
C LYS A 216 7.54 -18.63 23.45
N SER A 217 7.24 -18.80 24.74
CA SER A 217 5.87 -18.79 25.27
C SER A 217 5.14 -17.47 25.00
N ILE A 218 5.81 -16.33 25.18
CA ILE A 218 5.23 -15.00 24.92
C ILE A 218 4.91 -14.83 23.42
N ILE A 219 5.84 -15.20 22.54
CA ILE A 219 5.68 -15.07 21.09
C ILE A 219 4.56 -15.99 20.60
N SER A 220 4.52 -17.24 21.06
CA SER A 220 3.44 -18.18 20.72
C SER A 220 2.07 -17.64 21.18
N GLY A 221 1.98 -17.14 22.42
CA GLY A 221 0.75 -16.50 22.91
C GLY A 221 0.34 -15.26 22.12
N MET A 222 1.30 -14.46 21.64
CA MET A 222 1.04 -13.29 20.81
C MET A 222 0.53 -13.68 19.41
N ILE A 223 1.14 -14.68 18.77
CA ILE A 223 0.75 -15.17 17.44
C ILE A 223 -0.67 -15.75 17.50
N VAL A 224 -0.94 -16.64 18.45
CA VAL A 224 -2.29 -17.22 18.65
C VAL A 224 -3.32 -16.14 19.01
N GLY A 225 -2.95 -15.15 19.82
CA GLY A 225 -3.83 -14.04 20.22
C GLY A 225 -4.08 -12.99 19.14
N SER A 226 -3.25 -12.92 18.11
CA SER A 226 -3.36 -11.93 17.01
C SER A 226 -4.42 -12.25 15.96
N GLY A 227 -4.95 -13.49 15.95
CA GLY A 227 -5.93 -13.94 14.96
C GLY A 227 -5.37 -14.21 13.56
N VAL A 228 -4.04 -14.26 13.40
CA VAL A 228 -3.38 -14.70 12.17
C VAL A 228 -3.59 -16.21 11.98
N GLU A 229 -3.82 -16.66 10.74
CA GLU A 229 -4.01 -18.07 10.39
C GLU A 229 -2.66 -18.82 10.39
N TRP A 230 -2.17 -19.09 11.60
CA TRP A 230 -0.85 -19.68 11.85
C TRP A 230 -0.77 -21.20 11.59
N ALA A 231 -1.90 -21.87 11.44
CA ALA A 231 -1.96 -23.34 11.27
C ALA A 231 -1.57 -23.80 9.85
N ASP A 232 -1.83 -22.95 8.85
CA ASP A 232 -1.55 -23.23 7.43
C ASP A 232 -0.12 -22.82 7.02
N ASP A 233 0.51 -21.92 7.77
CA ASP A 233 1.92 -21.55 7.58
C ASP A 233 2.82 -22.50 8.38
N ASN A 234 3.68 -23.24 7.67
CA ASN A 234 4.60 -24.20 8.27
C ASN A 234 5.58 -23.54 9.27
N VAL A 235 5.97 -22.28 9.03
CA VAL A 235 6.91 -21.54 9.88
C VAL A 235 6.24 -21.10 11.18
N LEU A 236 5.02 -20.57 11.07
CA LEU A 236 4.25 -20.16 12.25
C LEU A 236 3.79 -21.36 13.06
N ARG A 237 3.44 -22.47 12.41
CA ARG A 237 3.11 -23.74 13.06
C ARG A 237 4.29 -24.30 13.85
N GLU A 238 5.50 -24.31 13.28
CA GLU A 238 6.72 -24.74 13.99
C GLU A 238 7.05 -23.81 15.17
N LEU A 239 6.82 -22.51 15.03
CA LEU A 239 7.09 -21.54 16.10
C LEU A 239 6.09 -21.63 17.26
N VAL A 240 4.83 -21.98 16.95
CA VAL A 240 3.74 -22.14 17.93
C VAL A 240 3.73 -23.52 18.57
N MET A 241 4.07 -24.57 17.83
CA MET A 241 4.11 -25.95 18.33
C MET A 241 5.40 -26.21 19.10
N ASP A 242 5.27 -26.70 20.33
CA ASP A 242 6.40 -27.11 21.18
C ASP A 242 6.80 -28.55 20.87
N ASP A 243 7.65 -28.78 19.87
CA ASP A 243 8.34 -30.08 19.73
C ASP A 243 9.54 -30.13 20.70
N GLU A 244 9.31 -29.95 22.01
CA GLU A 244 10.31 -30.19 23.08
C GLU A 244 10.05 -31.49 23.87
N ASP A 245 9.13 -32.37 23.44
CA ASP A 245 8.83 -33.63 24.15
C ASP A 245 9.74 -34.83 23.74
N GLY A 246 10.90 -34.57 23.12
CA GLY A 246 11.76 -35.61 22.54
C GLY A 246 13.14 -35.82 23.15
N LEU A 247 13.56 -35.06 24.17
CA LEU A 247 14.91 -35.14 24.75
C LEU A 247 14.88 -35.00 26.28
N ASP A 248 14.41 -36.06 26.95
CA ASP A 248 14.79 -36.40 28.33
C ASP A 248 15.96 -37.41 28.31
#